data_AF-A0A7X2TNB4-F1
#
_entry.id   AF-A0A7X2TNB4-F1
#
_cell.length_a   1.000
_cell.length_b   1.000
_cell.length_c   1.000
_cell.angle_alpha   90.00
_cell.angle_beta   90.00
_cell.angle_gamma   90.00
#
_symmetry.space_group_name_H-M   'P 1'
#
loop_
_entity.id
_entity.type
_entity.pdbx_description
1 polymer ?
#
loop_
_entity_poly.entity_id
_entity_poly.type
_entity_poly.pdbx_seq_one_letter_code
_entity_poly.pdbx_strand_id
1 'polypeptide(L)'
;MNKKVSITELMTETAVLTIGLTFYYWCWVRTDWKESYTYIQNAVAGGIICFICLISYRIRKFRKEPVDELARANLKRSDSICLKIFATVMVLTAFIGGTLGHVANTASFMGWLIMISLIIISILRIIIFKVMDQKGV
;
A
#
# COMPACT_ATOMS: atom_id res chain seq x y z
N MET A 1 18.05 -22.00 13.89
CA MET A 1 17.01 -21.00 14.22
C MET A 1 16.09 -20.82 13.03
N ASN A 2 14.99 -21.58 12.96
CA ASN A 2 13.95 -21.36 11.95
C ASN A 2 13.20 -20.07 12.34
N LYS A 3 13.59 -18.94 11.74
CA LYS A 3 12.89 -17.67 11.94
C LYS A 3 11.51 -17.83 11.30
N LYS A 4 10.48 -18.07 12.12
CA LYS A 4 9.07 -17.96 11.70
C LYS A 4 8.91 -16.60 11.03
N VAL A 5 8.40 -16.57 9.80
CA VAL A 5 8.11 -15.31 9.10
C VAL A 5 7.07 -14.57 9.94
N SER A 6 7.43 -13.38 10.43
CA SER A 6 6.50 -12.58 11.23
C SER A 6 5.47 -11.95 10.32
N ILE A 7 4.18 -12.04 10.66
CA ILE A 7 3.09 -11.35 9.93
C ILE A 7 3.41 -9.85 9.75
N THR A 8 4.03 -9.26 10.77
CA THR A 8 4.48 -7.86 10.76
C THR A 8 5.55 -7.60 9.69
N GLU A 9 6.45 -8.54 9.42
CA GLU A 9 7.46 -8.44 8.36
C GLU A 9 6.77 -8.37 7.00
N LEU A 10 5.82 -9.27 6.75
CA LEU A 10 5.04 -9.29 5.51
C LEU A 10 4.22 -7.99 5.31
N MET A 11 3.61 -7.48 6.39
CA MET A 11 2.88 -6.20 6.33
C MET A 11 3.83 -5.03 6.00
N THR A 12 5.03 -5.03 6.59
CA THR A 12 6.05 -4.01 6.34
C THR A 12 6.54 -4.07 4.89
N GLU A 13 6.79 -5.27 4.34
CA GLU A 13 7.13 -5.45 2.92
C GLU A 13 6.04 -4.86 2.00
N THR A 14 4.76 -5.13 2.30
CA THR A 14 3.67 -4.55 1.50
C THR A 14 3.56 -3.02 1.64
N ALA A 15 3.88 -2.45 2.80
CA ALA A 15 3.91 -1.00 3.00
C ALA A 15 5.06 -0.34 2.22
N VAL A 16 6.24 -0.96 2.18
CA VAL A 16 7.38 -0.51 1.36
C VAL A 16 7.00 -0.52 -0.12
N LEU A 17 6.28 -1.54 -0.59
CA LEU A 17 5.76 -1.58 -1.96
C LEU A 17 4.83 -0.39 -2.25
N THR A 18 3.93 -0.03 -1.33
CA THR A 18 3.04 1.13 -1.47
C THR A 18 3.82 2.44 -1.62
N ILE A 19 4.89 2.62 -0.84
CA ILE A 19 5.76 3.80 -0.93
C ILE A 19 6.48 3.82 -2.30
N GLY A 20 7.00 2.68 -2.75
CA GLY A 20 7.63 2.55 -4.07
C GLY A 20 6.67 2.88 -5.21
N LEU A 21 5.42 2.42 -5.14
CA LEU A 21 4.36 2.77 -6.10
C LEU A 21 4.03 4.27 -6.10
N THR A 22 4.10 4.92 -4.94
CA THR A 22 3.91 6.37 -4.83
C THR A 22 5.04 7.13 -5.53
N PHE A 23 6.28 6.67 -5.38
CA PHE A 23 7.40 7.23 -6.12
C PHE A 23 7.24 7.03 -7.64
N TYR A 24 6.77 5.86 -8.06
CA TYR A 24 6.46 5.60 -9.47
C TYR A 24 5.35 6.51 -10.00
N TYR A 25 4.29 6.74 -9.21
CA TYR A 25 3.23 7.69 -9.55
C TYR A 25 3.76 9.13 -9.67
N TRP A 26 4.67 9.54 -8.78
CA TRP A 26 5.33 10.84 -8.87
C TRP A 26 6.05 11.04 -10.20
N CYS A 27 6.72 10.00 -10.72
CA CYS A 27 7.35 10.05 -12.03
C CYS A 27 6.34 10.32 -13.17
N TRP A 28 5.11 9.82 -13.06
CA TRP A 28 4.06 9.99 -14.08
C TRP A 28 3.39 11.36 -14.05
N VAL A 29 3.22 11.97 -12.87
CA VAL A 29 2.48 13.25 -12.74
C VAL A 29 3.31 14.46 -13.13
N ARG A 30 4.64 14.32 -13.22
CA ARG A 30 5.50 15.46 -13.54
C ARG A 30 5.25 15.99 -14.94
N THR A 31 5.19 17.32 -15.04
CA THR A 31 4.96 18.06 -16.28
C THR A 31 6.26 18.42 -17.00
N ASP A 32 7.42 18.30 -16.35
CA ASP A 32 8.75 18.68 -16.88
C ASP A 32 9.56 17.46 -17.37
N TRP A 33 9.00 16.69 -18.31
CA TRP A 33 9.60 15.43 -18.77
C TRP A 33 11.00 15.61 -19.40
N LYS A 34 11.93 14.72 -19.06
CA LYS A 34 13.27 14.61 -19.63
C LYS A 34 13.55 13.15 -19.99
N GLU A 35 14.35 12.91 -21.03
CA GLU A 35 14.68 11.54 -21.47
C GLU A 35 15.31 10.69 -20.35
N SER A 36 16.13 11.29 -19.49
CA SER A 36 16.71 10.62 -18.32
C SER A 36 15.65 10.01 -17.38
N TYR A 37 14.44 10.58 -17.34
CA TYR A 37 13.35 10.09 -16.49
C TYR A 37 12.72 8.82 -17.03
N THR A 38 12.73 8.59 -18.35
CA THR A 38 12.25 7.33 -18.94
C THR A 38 13.09 6.15 -18.45
N TYR A 39 14.42 6.31 -18.37
CA TYR A 39 15.31 5.28 -17.84
C TYR A 39 15.06 5.01 -16.36
N ILE A 40 14.90 6.07 -15.55
CA ILE A 40 14.59 5.96 -14.11
C ILE A 40 13.24 5.26 -13.91
N GLN A 41 12.21 5.67 -14.66
CA GLN A 41 10.87 5.11 -14.58
C GLN A 41 10.86 3.62 -14.94
N ASN A 42 11.56 3.21 -16.00
CA ASN A 42 11.69 1.81 -16.39
C ASN A 42 12.44 0.98 -15.35
N ALA A 43 13.51 1.53 -14.77
CA ALA A 43 14.23 0.88 -13.67
C ALA A 43 13.36 0.70 -12.42
N VAL A 44 12.61 1.74 -12.03
CA VAL A 44 11.66 1.69 -10.90
C VAL A 44 10.54 0.69 -11.17
N ALA A 45 9.96 0.69 -12.39
CA ALA A 45 8.94 -0.27 -12.78
C ALA A 45 9.45 -1.72 -12.70
N GLY A 46 10.64 -1.99 -13.26
CA GLY A 46 11.29 -3.30 -13.16
C GLY A 46 11.55 -3.73 -11.72
N GLY A 47 12.01 -2.80 -10.88
CA GLY A 47 12.21 -3.02 -9.45
C GLY A 47 10.91 -3.37 -8.71
N ILE A 48 9.83 -2.63 -8.97
CA ILE A 48 8.50 -2.88 -8.39
C ILE A 48 7.98 -4.27 -8.82
N ILE A 49 8.09 -4.62 -10.09
CA ILE A 49 7.66 -5.94 -10.60
C ILE A 49 8.44 -7.05 -9.91
N CYS A 50 9.77 -6.93 -9.80
CA CYS A 50 10.61 -7.88 -9.09
C CYS A 50 10.18 -8.01 -7.61
N PHE A 51 9.94 -6.87 -6.94
CA PHE A 51 9.52 -6.85 -5.55
C PHE A 51 8.15 -7.51 -5.34
N ILE A 52 7.18 -7.28 -6.25
CA ILE A 52 5.88 -7.95 -6.24
C ILE A 52 6.04 -9.46 -6.39
N CYS A 53 6.91 -9.93 -7.29
CA CYS A 53 7.19 -11.36 -7.45
C CYS A 53 7.76 -11.99 -6.17
N LEU A 54 8.71 -11.30 -5.51
CA LEU A 54 9.31 -11.76 -4.25
C LEU A 54 8.29 -11.81 -3.11
N ILE A 55 7.49 -10.76 -2.94
CA ILE A 55 6.39 -10.72 -1.97
C ILE A 55 5.40 -11.85 -2.26
N SER A 56 5.00 -12.02 -3.52
CA SER A 56 4.05 -13.07 -3.92
C SER A 56 4.57 -14.48 -3.59
N TYR A 57 5.86 -14.72 -3.81
CA TYR A 57 6.52 -15.95 -3.41
C TYR A 57 6.50 -16.14 -1.88
N ARG A 58 6.86 -15.08 -1.12
CA ARG A 58 6.83 -15.12 0.35
C ARG A 58 5.43 -15.36 0.91
N ILE A 59 4.40 -14.71 0.37
CA ILE A 59 2.99 -14.92 0.77
C ILE A 59 2.56 -16.38 0.55
N ARG A 60 2.94 -16.97 -0.59
CA ARG A 60 2.64 -18.38 -0.89
C ARG A 60 3.32 -19.33 0.09
N LYS A 61 4.56 -19.03 0.49
CA LYS A 61 5.28 -19.80 1.51
C LYS A 61 4.65 -19.64 2.89
N PHE A 62 4.34 -18.40 3.28
CA PHE A 62 3.66 -18.06 4.54
C PHE A 62 2.33 -18.80 4.69
N ARG A 63 1.53 -18.89 3.61
CA ARG A 63 0.25 -19.62 3.61
C ARG A 63 0.39 -21.14 3.87
N LYS A 64 1.56 -21.72 3.62
CA LYS A 64 1.84 -23.14 3.87
C LYS A 64 2.32 -23.42 5.29
N GLU A 65 2.79 -22.40 6.01
CA GLU A 65 3.24 -22.56 7.39
C GLU A 65 2.02 -22.57 8.34
N PRO A 66 2.03 -23.35 9.43
CA PRO A 66 0.99 -23.28 10.45
C PRO A 66 1.13 -21.95 11.19
N VAL A 67 0.37 -20.96 10.73
CA VAL A 67 0.27 -19.63 11.34
C VAL A 67 -0.69 -19.71 12.52
N ASP A 68 -0.37 -18.98 13.58
CA ASP A 68 -1.26 -18.78 14.71
C ASP A 68 -2.64 -18.27 14.23
N GLU A 69 -3.70 -19.01 14.54
CA GLU A 69 -5.07 -18.66 14.13
C GLU A 69 -5.48 -17.30 14.68
N LEU A 70 -5.02 -16.95 15.88
CA LEU A 70 -5.30 -15.67 16.53
C LEU A 70 -4.71 -14.51 15.72
N ALA A 71 -3.43 -14.63 15.33
CA ALA A 71 -2.77 -13.59 14.55
C ALA A 71 -3.39 -13.41 13.15
N ARG A 72 -3.91 -14.49 12.56
CA ARG A 72 -4.64 -14.42 11.28
C ARG A 72 -6.01 -13.75 11.42
N ALA A 73 -6.73 -13.99 12.51
CA ALA A 73 -7.98 -13.31 12.82
C ALA A 73 -7.74 -11.80 13.01
N ASN A 74 -6.68 -11.44 13.74
CA ASN A 74 -6.29 -10.06 14.01
C ASN A 74 -5.90 -9.31 12.74
N LEU A 75 -5.16 -9.96 11.85
CA LEU A 75 -4.84 -9.40 10.54
C LEU A 75 -6.10 -9.10 9.73
N LYS A 76 -7.06 -10.04 9.64
CA LYS A 76 -8.32 -9.83 8.92
C LYS A 76 -9.14 -8.67 9.51
N ARG A 77 -9.16 -8.53 10.84
CA ARG A 77 -9.88 -7.45 11.52
C ARG A 77 -9.24 -6.10 11.25
N SER A 78 -7.90 -6.01 11.34
CA SER A 78 -7.15 -4.80 10.97
C SER A 78 -7.41 -4.41 9.51
N ASP A 79 -7.34 -5.37 8.59
CA ASP A 79 -7.57 -5.15 7.15
C ASP A 79 -9.00 -4.66 6.88
N SER A 80 -10.00 -5.24 7.54
CA SER A 80 -11.40 -4.82 7.40
C SER A 80 -11.63 -3.38 7.88
N ILE A 81 -11.04 -3.00 9.02
CA ILE A 81 -11.12 -1.63 9.55
C ILE A 81 -10.46 -0.65 8.58
N CYS A 82 -9.24 -0.97 8.14
CA CYS A 82 -8.48 -0.16 7.19
C CYS A 82 -9.21 0.01 5.85
N LEU A 83 -9.81 -1.06 5.32
CA LEU A 83 -10.56 -1.03 4.07
C LEU A 83 -11.81 -0.17 4.16
N LYS A 84 -12.52 -0.18 5.30
CA LYS A 84 -13.68 0.69 5.52
C LYS A 84 -13.28 2.17 5.54
N ILE A 85 -12.18 2.50 6.22
CA ILE A 85 -11.65 3.88 6.24
C ILE A 85 -11.25 4.30 4.82
N PHE A 86 -10.53 3.43 4.11
CA PHE A 86 -10.12 3.70 2.73
C PHE A 86 -11.30 3.93 1.81
N ALA A 87 -12.31 3.05 1.86
CA ALA A 87 -13.51 3.18 1.05
C ALA A 87 -14.18 4.54 1.27
N THR A 88 -14.31 4.99 2.52
CA THR A 88 -14.85 6.31 2.84
C THR A 88 -14.01 7.44 2.22
N VAL A 89 -12.69 7.39 2.33
CA VAL A 89 -11.79 8.38 1.71
C VAL A 89 -11.93 8.38 0.19
N MET A 90 -12.04 7.22 -0.44
CA MET A 90 -12.21 7.09 -1.89
C MET A 90 -13.55 7.67 -2.38
N VAL A 91 -14.64 7.45 -1.63
CA VAL A 91 -15.95 8.04 -1.93
C VAL A 91 -15.90 9.57 -1.87
N LEU A 92 -15.31 10.12 -0.81
CA LEU A 92 -15.12 11.57 -0.67
C LEU A 92 -14.27 12.13 -1.82
N THR A 93 -13.18 11.45 -2.17
CA THR A 93 -12.30 11.83 -3.28
C THR A 93 -13.03 11.83 -4.61
N ALA A 94 -13.86 10.82 -4.87
CA ALA A 94 -14.69 10.74 -6.08
C ALA A 94 -15.71 11.88 -6.15
N PHE A 95 -16.34 12.23 -5.02
CA PHE A 95 -17.30 13.34 -4.96
C PHE A 95 -16.63 14.68 -5.23
N ILE A 96 -15.48 14.95 -4.60
CA ILE A 96 -14.66 16.14 -4.86
C ILE A 96 -14.21 16.18 -6.32
N GLY A 97 -13.81 15.04 -6.87
CA GLY A 97 -13.45 14.93 -8.28
C GLY A 97 -14.58 15.26 -9.25
N GLY A 98 -15.80 14.83 -8.93
CA GLY A 98 -16.98 15.14 -9.73
C GLY A 98 -17.36 16.62 -9.67
N THR A 99 -17.29 17.26 -8.49
CA THR A 99 -17.64 18.68 -8.34
C THR A 99 -16.58 19.61 -8.89
N LEU A 100 -15.29 19.29 -8.71
CA LEU A 100 -14.16 20.10 -9.18
C LEU A 100 -13.63 19.65 -10.55
N GLY A 101 -14.32 18.75 -11.25
CA GLY A 101 -13.84 18.17 -12.52
C GLY A 101 -13.60 19.20 -13.63
N HIS A 102 -14.24 20.38 -13.53
CA HIS A 102 -14.04 21.50 -14.45
C HIS A 102 -12.81 22.36 -14.14
N VAL A 103 -12.16 22.15 -12.99
CA VAL A 103 -10.96 22.91 -12.57
C VAL A 103 -9.72 22.24 -13.16
N ALA A 104 -8.78 23.04 -13.66
CA ALA A 104 -7.50 22.53 -14.14
C ALA A 104 -6.74 21.82 -13.01
N ASN A 105 -6.03 20.74 -13.35
CA ASN A 105 -5.25 19.91 -12.42
C ASN A 105 -6.03 19.05 -11.41
N THR A 106 -7.36 18.99 -11.48
CA THR A 106 -8.17 18.14 -10.59
C THR A 106 -7.78 16.67 -10.64
N ALA A 107 -7.46 16.14 -11.83
CA ALA A 107 -7.03 14.75 -11.99
C ALA A 107 -5.71 14.44 -11.24
N SER A 108 -4.70 15.30 -11.39
CA SER A 108 -3.42 15.16 -10.67
C SER A 108 -3.61 15.30 -9.17
N PHE A 109 -4.44 16.25 -8.72
CA PHE A 109 -4.75 16.44 -7.30
C PHE A 109 -5.44 15.21 -6.69
N MET A 110 -6.44 14.66 -7.37
CA MET A 110 -7.14 13.44 -6.94
C MET A 110 -6.18 12.26 -6.82
N GLY A 111 -5.32 12.05 -7.82
CA GLY A 111 -4.39 10.92 -7.77
C GLY A 111 -3.37 11.06 -6.63
N TRP A 112 -2.90 12.27 -6.32
CA TRP A 112 -2.09 12.51 -5.11
C TRP A 112 -2.83 12.18 -3.82
N LEU A 113 -4.11 12.58 -3.72
CA LEU A 113 -4.94 12.28 -2.56
C LEU A 113 -5.07 10.75 -2.37
N ILE A 114 -5.29 10.01 -3.45
CA ILE A 114 -5.34 8.55 -3.44
C ILE A 114 -4.00 7.96 -2.97
N MET A 115 -2.86 8.38 -3.54
CA MET A 115 -1.55 7.83 -3.17
C MET A 115 -1.19 8.10 -1.70
N ILE A 116 -1.44 9.31 -1.21
CA ILE A 116 -1.20 9.66 0.20
C ILE A 116 -2.09 8.83 1.12
N SER A 117 -3.37 8.64 0.76
CA SER A 117 -4.28 7.81 1.56
C SER A 117 -3.81 6.36 1.66
N LEU A 118 -3.27 5.78 0.56
CA LEU A 118 -2.71 4.43 0.57
C LEU A 118 -1.52 4.31 1.52
N ILE A 119 -0.62 5.29 1.55
CA ILE A 119 0.52 5.30 2.50
C ILE A 119 0.00 5.35 3.95
N ILE A 120 -0.91 6.27 4.24
CA ILE A 120 -1.48 6.43 5.59
C ILE A 120 -2.12 5.12 6.06
N ILE A 121 -2.91 4.47 5.20
CA ILE A 121 -3.58 3.21 5.52
C ILE A 121 -2.60 2.06 5.70
N SER A 122 -1.56 1.96 4.87
CA SER A 122 -0.50 0.96 5.03
C SER A 122 0.19 1.09 6.39
N ILE A 123 0.41 2.30 6.88
CA ILE A 123 0.98 2.55 8.21
C ILE A 123 -0.04 2.24 9.32
N LEU A 124 -1.28 2.71 9.20
CA LEU A 124 -2.36 2.46 10.17
C LEU A 124 -2.61 0.96 10.37
N ARG A 125 -2.60 0.18 9.29
CA ARG A 125 -2.76 -1.28 9.31
C ARG A 125 -1.73 -1.94 10.23
N ILE A 126 -0.47 -1.51 10.16
CA ILE A 126 0.62 -2.02 11.00
C ILE A 126 0.41 -1.62 12.47
N ILE A 127 0.00 -0.38 12.73
CA ILE A 127 -0.25 0.12 14.09
C ILE A 127 -1.41 -0.65 14.74
N ILE A 128 -2.56 -0.75 14.05
CA ILE A 128 -3.74 -1.45 14.56
C ILE A 128 -3.41 -2.91 14.85
N PHE A 129 -2.69 -3.58 13.94
CA PHE A 129 -2.28 -4.97 14.14
C PHE A 129 -1.38 -5.13 15.38
N LYS A 130 -0.36 -4.28 15.55
CA LYS A 130 0.51 -4.31 16.73
C LYS A 130 -0.25 -4.08 18.04
N VAL A 131 -1.20 -3.14 18.05
CA VAL A 131 -2.02 -2.86 19.24
C VAL A 131 -2.92 -4.04 19.59
N MET A 132 -3.48 -4.73 18.59
CA MET A 132 -4.30 -5.93 18.82
C MET A 132 -3.46 -7.11 19.31
N ASP A 133 -2.31 -7.34 18.70
CA ASP A 133 -1.36 -8.39 19.07
C ASP A 133 -0.88 -8.23 20.53
N GLN A 134 -0.56 -6.99 20.94
CA GLN A 134 -0.18 -6.68 22.33
C GLN A 134 -1.29 -6.92 23.35
N LYS A 135 -2.56 -6.76 22.96
CA LYS A 135 -3.71 -6.95 23.85
C LYS A 135 -4.20 -8.39 23.89
N GLY A 136 -3.72 -9.27 23.00
CA GLY A 136 -4.17 -10.65 22.88
C GLY A 136 -5.63 -10.77 22.41
N VAL A 137 -6.15 -9.77 21.68
CA VAL A 137 -7.54 -9.67 21.20
C VAL A 137 -7.59 -9.75 19.69
#